data_AF-A0A1L5KKA1-F1
#
_entry.id   AF-A0A1L5KKA1-F1
#
_cell.length_a   1.000
_cell.length_b   1.000
_cell.length_c   1.000
_cell.angle_alpha   90.00
_cell.angle_beta   90.00
_cell.angle_gamma   90.00
#
_symmetry.space_group_name_H-M   'P 1'
#
loop_
_entity.id
_entity.type
_entity.pdbx_description
1 polymer ?
#
loop_
_entity_poly.entity_id
_entity_poly.type
_entity_poly.pdbx_seq_one_letter_code
_entity_poly.pdbx_strand_id
1 'polypeptide(L)'
;MRTVSIPREQIFQGPLVLVNRAHPLHEKERSALTSVDPHHPNILLESRARQLLSACIQKAGGQREIVPVSGWRSQQEQQRIWN
;
A
#
# COMPACT_ATOMS: atom_id res chain seq x y z
N MET A 1 31.80 -9.12 3.41
CA MET A 1 30.85 -8.24 2.68
C MET A 1 30.31 -8.99 1.48
N ARG A 2 29.02 -8.89 1.19
CA ARG A 2 28.40 -9.53 0.02
C ARG A 2 28.02 -8.45 -0.98
N THR A 3 28.51 -8.55 -2.21
CA THR A 3 28.11 -7.66 -3.30
C THR A 3 26.74 -8.09 -3.83
N VAL A 4 25.85 -7.12 -4.04
CA VAL A 4 24.53 -7.34 -4.63
C VAL A 4 24.41 -6.45 -5.87
N SER A 5 24.09 -7.04 -7.01
CA SER A 5 23.79 -6.31 -8.24
C SER A 5 22.29 -6.06 -8.31
N ILE A 6 21.88 -4.79 -8.36
CA ILE A 6 20.48 -4.37 -8.41
C ILE A 6 20.23 -3.74 -9.78
N PRO A 7 19.32 -4.30 -10.60
CA PRO A 7 18.88 -3.69 -11.84
C PRO A 7 18.24 -2.32 -11.61
N ARG A 8 18.42 -1.38 -12.55
CA ARG A 8 17.93 -0.01 -12.40
C ARG A 8 16.42 0.07 -12.25
N GLU A 9 15.67 -0.85 -12.82
CA GLU A 9 14.22 -0.94 -12.71
C GLU A 9 13.72 -1.25 -11.27
N GLN A 10 14.57 -1.81 -10.40
CA GLN A 10 14.20 -2.07 -9.01
C GLN A 10 14.15 -0.80 -8.16
N ILE A 11 14.68 0.34 -8.63
CA ILE A 11 14.58 1.62 -7.91
C ILE A 11 13.13 2.11 -7.78
N PHE A 12 12.23 1.60 -8.63
CA PHE A 12 10.80 1.95 -8.63
C PHE A 12 9.97 1.01 -7.74
N GLN A 13 10.62 0.22 -6.89
CA GLN A 13 9.97 -0.78 -6.04
C GLN A 13 10.34 -0.60 -4.56
N GLY A 14 9.51 -1.18 -3.68
CA GLY A 14 9.75 -1.21 -2.25
C GLY A 14 9.04 -0.10 -1.46
N PRO A 15 9.22 -0.06 -0.14
CA PRO A 15 8.46 0.82 0.76
C PRO A 15 8.86 2.30 0.72
N LEU A 16 9.93 2.65 -0.01
CA LEU A 16 10.50 4.00 -0.07
C LEU A 16 10.38 4.64 -1.47
N VAL A 17 9.48 4.13 -2.32
CA VAL A 17 9.25 4.73 -3.65
C VAL A 17 8.64 6.13 -3.49
N LEU A 18 9.25 7.11 -4.16
CA LEU A 18 8.71 8.46 -4.25
C LEU A 18 7.63 8.52 -5.32
N VAL A 19 6.38 8.77 -4.91
CA VAL A 19 5.24 8.95 -5.81
C VAL A 19 4.64 10.33 -5.61
N ASN A 20 4.68 11.16 -6.65
CA ASN A 20 4.05 12.49 -6.69
C ASN A 20 3.87 12.96 -8.15
N ARG A 21 3.45 14.22 -8.34
CA ARG A 21 3.25 14.79 -9.70
C ARG A 21 4.51 14.75 -10.58
N ALA A 22 5.70 14.92 -10.00
CA ALA A 22 6.97 14.90 -10.73
C ALA A 22 7.56 13.48 -10.87
N HIS A 23 7.08 12.52 -10.07
CA HIS A 23 7.56 11.14 -10.03
C HIS A 23 6.35 10.19 -10.11
N PRO A 24 5.88 9.86 -11.33
CA PRO A 24 4.71 9.02 -11.51
C PRO A 24 4.97 7.59 -11.00
N LEU A 25 3.90 6.90 -10.60
CA LEU A 25 4.00 5.49 -10.25
C LEU A 25 4.35 4.68 -11.51
N HIS A 26 5.40 3.87 -11.42
CA HIS A 26 5.75 2.91 -12.46
C HIS A 26 5.05 1.58 -12.14
N GLU A 27 4.12 1.17 -12.99
CA GLU A 27 3.43 -0.11 -12.82
C GLU A 27 4.40 -1.28 -12.98
N LYS A 28 4.66 -2.03 -11.90
CA LYS A 28 5.19 -3.40 -11.93
C LYS A 28 5.01 -4.09 -10.58
N GLU A 29 4.91 -5.43 -10.66
CA GLU A 29 4.55 -6.43 -9.65
C GLU A 29 3.52 -6.02 -8.58
N ARG A 30 2.36 -6.68 -8.64
CA ARG A 30 1.34 -6.56 -7.61
C ARG A 30 1.89 -7.17 -6.33
N SER A 31 2.12 -6.33 -5.33
CA SER A 31 2.33 -6.81 -3.97
C SER A 31 1.11 -7.62 -3.52
N ALA A 32 1.30 -8.60 -2.65
CA ALA A 32 0.20 -9.40 -2.14
C ALA A 32 -0.80 -8.49 -1.39
N LEU A 33 -1.93 -8.22 -2.04
CA LEU A 33 -3.02 -7.42 -1.49
C LEU A 33 -3.92 -8.28 -0.62
N THR A 34 -4.31 -7.73 0.52
CA THR A 34 -5.19 -8.39 1.51
C THR A 34 -6.14 -7.34 2.09
N SER A 35 -7.31 -7.78 2.56
CA SER A 35 -8.26 -6.86 3.20
C SER A 35 -7.68 -6.27 4.48
N VAL A 36 -8.04 -5.01 4.77
CA VAL A 36 -7.62 -4.33 6.01
C VAL A 36 -8.20 -5.06 7.23
N ASP A 37 -9.49 -5.41 7.15
CA ASP A 37 -10.19 -6.18 8.16
C ASP A 37 -11.35 -6.99 7.52
N PRO A 38 -11.97 -7.95 8.25
CA PRO A 38 -13.06 -8.78 7.73
C PRO A 38 -14.38 -8.05 7.44
N HIS A 39 -14.64 -6.92 8.09
CA HIS A 39 -15.85 -6.11 7.90
C HIS A 39 -15.76 -5.23 6.64
N HIS A 40 -14.54 -4.97 6.15
CA HIS A 40 -14.27 -4.16 4.96
C HIS A 40 -13.46 -4.96 3.90
N PRO A 41 -14.02 -6.03 3.32
CA PRO A 41 -13.29 -6.94 2.44
C PRO A 41 -12.75 -6.27 1.16
N ASN A 42 -13.37 -5.18 0.74
CA ASN A 42 -13.00 -4.45 -0.49
C ASN A 42 -11.92 -3.38 -0.25
N ILE A 43 -11.58 -3.06 1.00
CA ILE A 43 -10.49 -2.12 1.29
C ILE A 43 -9.22 -2.92 1.48
N LEU A 44 -8.31 -2.79 0.52
CA LEU A 44 -7.11 -3.61 0.44
C LEU A 44 -5.85 -2.83 0.84
N LEU A 45 -4.86 -3.54 1.38
CA LEU A 45 -3.50 -3.04 1.57
C LEU A 45 -2.49 -4.12 1.17
N GLU A 46 -1.25 -3.72 0.93
CA GLU A 46 -0.13 -4.67 0.91
C GLU A 46 -0.02 -5.39 2.25
N SER A 47 0.30 -6.68 2.21
CA SER A 47 0.24 -7.59 3.35
C SER A 47 1.05 -7.13 4.57
N ARG A 48 2.28 -6.66 4.38
CA ARG A 48 3.12 -6.14 5.46
C ARG A 48 2.59 -4.80 5.98
N ALA A 49 2.16 -3.90 5.09
CA ALA A 49 1.52 -2.64 5.48
C ALA A 49 0.26 -2.87 6.34
N ARG A 50 -0.58 -3.85 5.96
CA ARG A 50 -1.76 -4.26 6.74
C ARG A 50 -1.40 -4.74 8.14
N GLN A 51 -0.37 -5.58 8.26
CA GLN A 51 0.13 -6.06 9.56
C GLN A 51 0.60 -4.91 10.45
N LEU A 52 1.39 -3.99 9.89
CA LEU A 52 1.92 -2.84 10.63
C LEU A 52 0.80 -1.89 11.08
N LEU A 53 -0.15 -1.58 10.19
CA LEU A 53 -1.31 -0.75 10.53
C LEU A 53 -2.13 -1.37 11.66
N SER A 54 -2.38 -2.68 11.60
CA SER A 54 -3.11 -3.42 12.64
C SER A 54 -2.41 -3.32 14.01
N ALA A 55 -1.08 -3.44 14.05
CA ALA A 55 -0.31 -3.26 15.27
C ALA A 55 -0.38 -1.81 15.80
N CYS A 56 -0.35 -0.81 14.92
CA CYS A 56 -0.52 0.60 15.30
C CYS A 56 -1.91 0.87 15.91
N ILE A 57 -2.98 0.41 15.26
CA ILE A 57 -4.35 0.58 15.77
C ILE A 57 -4.51 -0.12 17.12
N GLN A 58 -3.99 -1.34 17.26
CA GLN A 58 -4.01 -2.08 18.53
C GLN A 58 -3.26 -1.33 19.62
N LYS A 59 -2.07 -0.79 19.31
CA LYS A 59 -1.25 -0.05 20.28
C LYS A 59 -1.92 1.26 20.71
N ALA A 60 -2.69 1.88 19.82
CA ALA A 60 -3.47 3.07 20.10
C ALA A 60 -4.84 2.78 20.78
N GLY A 61 -5.25 1.51 20.90
CA GLY A 61 -6.56 1.13 21.44
C GLY A 61 -7.74 1.44 20.50
N GLY A 62 -7.48 1.70 19.22
CA GLY A 62 -8.45 2.24 18.28
C GLY A 62 -9.34 1.21 17.56
N GLN A 63 -9.30 -0.07 17.92
CA GLN A 63 -9.97 -1.14 17.15
C GLN A 63 -11.47 -0.96 16.95
N ARG A 64 -12.14 -0.16 17.79
CA ARG A 64 -13.59 0.12 17.72
C ARG A 64 -13.92 1.52 17.18
N GLU A 65 -12.92 2.37 17.01
CA GLU A 65 -13.10 3.80 16.72
C GLU A 65 -12.48 4.19 15.37
N ILE A 66 -11.39 3.53 14.98
CA ILE A 66 -10.70 3.77 13.72
C ILE A 66 -11.24 2.80 12.68
N VAL A 67 -11.91 3.35 11.66
CA VAL A 67 -12.47 2.58 10.55
C VAL A 67 -11.67 2.83 9.26
N PRO A 68 -11.45 1.80 8.42
CA PRO A 68 -10.83 2.01 7.12
C PRO A 68 -11.84 2.69 6.18
N VAL A 69 -11.39 3.74 5.50
CA VAL A 69 -12.20 4.46 4.49
C VAL A 69 -11.71 4.18 3.07
N SER A 70 -10.39 4.10 2.89
CA SER A 70 -9.77 3.76 1.61
C SER A 70 -8.40 3.11 1.80
N GLY A 71 -7.93 2.41 0.77
CA GLY A 71 -6.65 1.71 0.77
C GLY A 71 -6.03 1.71 -0.63
N TRP A 72 -5.61 0.55 -1.11
CA TRP A 72 -5.16 0.35 -2.49
C TRP A 72 -6.25 0.75 -3.47
N ARG A 73 -5.84 1.42 -4.55
CA ARG A 73 -6.71 1.82 -5.65
C ARG A 73 -6.03 1.49 -6.97
N SER A 74 -6.79 0.88 -7.87
CA SER A 74 -6.39 0.73 -9.27
C SER A 74 -6.30 2.09 -9.96
N GLN A 75 -5.58 2.14 -11.09
CA GLN A 75 -5.58 3.32 -11.96
C GLN A 75 -7.01 3.71 -12.35
N GLN A 76 -7.88 2.73 -12.62
CA GLN A 76 -9.25 2.99 -13.06
C GLN A 76 -10.07 3.66 -11.97
N GLU A 77 -9.98 3.18 -10.72
CA GLU A 77 -10.61 3.83 -9.57
C GLU A 77 -10.05 5.24 -9.34
N GLN A 78 -8.73 5.41 -9.45
CA GLN A 78 -8.08 6.72 -9.34
C GLN A 78 -8.61 7.70 -10.39
N GLN A 79 -8.78 7.26 -11.65
CA GLN A 79 -9.29 8.10 -12.73
C GLN A 79 -10.76 8.48 -12.51
N ARG A 80 -11.59 7.55 -12.01
CA ARG A 80 -13.00 7.83 -11.68
C ARG A 80 -13.16 8.87 -10.57
N ILE A 81 -12.23 8.89 -9.60
CA ILE A 81 -12.22 9.90 -8.53
C ILE A 81 -11.76 11.26 -9.05
N TRP A 82 -10.86 11.26 -10.04
CA TRP A 82 -10.29 12.49 -10.59
C TRP A 82 -11.23 13.23 -11.55
N ASN A 83 -11.98 12.48 -12.36
CA ASN A 83 -12.96 13.01 -13.31
C ASN A 83 -14.17 13.61 -12.61
#